data_AF-A0A496WFE6-F1
#
_entry.id   AF-A0A496WFE6-F1
#
_cell.length_a   1.000
_cell.length_b   1.000
_cell.length_c   1.000
_cell.angle_alpha   90.00
_cell.angle_beta   90.00
_cell.angle_gamma   90.00
#
_symmetry.space_group_name_H-M   'P 1'
#
loop_
_entity.id
_entity.type
_entity.pdbx_description
1 polymer ?
#
loop_
_entity_poly.entity_id
_entity_poly.type
_entity_poly.pdbx_seq_one_letter_code
_entity_poly.pdbx_strand_id
1 'polypeptide(L)'
;MDLSDDKIPAAMPSIDSDSESGSVPVIEFLSGRHRGTHQQIAEQTVFLTINELGGISIIPASEAIEDEEYPIRLDRSGDTYDLEVQPLFNVWINGKNVLKHTLLSGELLEIGRNGPMLRYRIYKAGEVPSRTAANAFTDCMDCARYSDGSFVRRTGRLVSEMASELVVRTTVWFRITVVILLAVLAVSMVYLSWQSRDLEARLEQESSFTQGISELLQRTQRNAISSEDLDNLRTQLEKRVDALEARSVAARRVIAEASKSIVFLQGSYSYFDKESNLPLRYVGLDPAGRPYSTLLGPAVTLEGDGPVVELQYTGTAFVVGRQDILITNRHVAVPWENDSTHEQFEAMGLTPKFERFIGYLPGVEKSFDVELIAASDGADVAVLRCAEAPPEVRPLTTGSIPTHPGDEVIVMGYPTGVRAMLARTDTKFLDEIREQGDLDFWTVVEHLSKSGLITPLATRGIVGQVTPDAVVYDADTTHGGSGGPVLNMRGEVIAVNMAILPEFGGSNIGVPIARILPVLNQSLELIKSQ
;
A
#
# COMPACT_ATOMS: atom_id res chain seq x y z
N MET A 1 54.70 -64.38 -33.39
CA MET A 1 53.86 -65.14 -34.33
C MET A 1 53.04 -64.15 -35.10
N ASP A 2 53.09 -64.08 -36.40
CA ASP A 2 54.12 -64.49 -37.33
C ASP A 2 53.84 -63.67 -38.58
N LEU A 3 54.91 -63.39 -39.30
CA LEU A 3 54.93 -62.77 -40.61
C LEU A 3 54.13 -63.59 -41.63
N SER A 4 53.64 -62.92 -42.68
CA SER A 4 53.76 -63.31 -44.10
C SER A 4 52.54 -62.83 -44.90
N ASP A 5 52.61 -62.56 -46.20
CA ASP A 5 53.63 -61.98 -47.10
C ASP A 5 52.91 -61.88 -48.46
N ASP A 6 53.35 -60.93 -49.32
CA ASP A 6 53.29 -60.97 -50.79
C ASP A 6 51.89 -61.05 -51.50
N LYS A 7 51.57 -60.39 -52.63
CA LYS A 7 52.40 -59.81 -53.71
C LYS A 7 51.55 -59.00 -54.72
N ILE A 8 52.23 -58.09 -55.43
CA ILE A 8 51.85 -57.08 -56.46
C ILE A 8 51.87 -57.72 -57.88
N PRO A 9 51.23 -57.22 -58.98
CA PRO A 9 51.72 -56.11 -59.88
C PRO A 9 50.56 -55.29 -60.54
N ALA A 10 50.69 -54.16 -61.27
CA ALA A 10 51.77 -53.59 -62.07
C ALA A 10 51.52 -52.09 -62.42
N ALA A 11 52.65 -51.37 -62.60
CA ALA A 11 52.96 -50.31 -63.59
C ALA A 11 52.25 -48.94 -63.63
N MET A 12 53.06 -47.91 -63.34
CA MET A 12 52.89 -46.48 -63.71
C MET A 12 52.99 -46.25 -65.23
N PRO A 13 52.61 -45.04 -65.70
CA PRO A 13 53.67 -44.15 -66.14
C PRO A 13 53.57 -42.72 -65.56
N SER A 14 54.74 -42.16 -65.30
CA SER A 14 55.03 -40.77 -64.95
C SER A 14 54.88 -39.84 -66.14
N ILE A 15 54.20 -38.70 -66.00
CA ILE A 15 54.42 -37.49 -66.82
C ILE A 15 54.26 -36.24 -65.93
N ASP A 16 55.38 -35.53 -65.85
CA ASP A 16 55.64 -34.09 -65.70
C ASP A 16 55.05 -33.24 -64.56
N SER A 17 56.03 -32.74 -63.80
CA SER A 17 56.07 -31.46 -63.12
C SER A 17 55.54 -30.31 -63.98
N ASP A 18 54.56 -29.58 -63.47
CA ASP A 18 54.71 -28.14 -63.21
C ASP A 18 53.63 -27.67 -62.23
N SER A 19 54.00 -26.66 -61.45
CA SER A 19 53.37 -26.17 -60.24
C SER A 19 51.95 -25.61 -60.40
N GLU A 20 50.93 -26.27 -59.83
CA GLU A 20 49.63 -25.64 -59.52
C GLU A 20 49.53 -25.33 -58.02
N SER A 21 49.79 -24.09 -57.64
CA SER A 21 49.22 -23.53 -56.41
C SER A 21 47.73 -23.29 -56.65
N GLY A 22 46.93 -24.35 -56.70
CA GLY A 22 45.54 -24.30 -57.09
C GLY A 22 44.68 -23.54 -56.08
N SER A 23 44.26 -22.33 -56.44
CA SER A 23 43.16 -21.63 -55.77
C SER A 23 41.83 -22.26 -56.20
N VAL A 24 40.93 -22.48 -55.24
CA VAL A 24 39.61 -23.07 -55.48
C VAL A 24 38.55 -21.99 -55.23
N PRO A 25 38.00 -21.38 -56.29
CA PRO A 25 36.93 -20.41 -56.16
C PRO A 25 35.58 -21.11 -55.93
N VAL A 26 34.85 -20.62 -54.93
CA VAL A 26 33.61 -21.18 -54.42
C VAL A 26 32.57 -20.07 -54.26
N ILE A 27 31.34 -20.35 -54.66
CA ILE A 27 30.19 -19.50 -54.38
C ILE A 27 29.38 -20.12 -53.24
N GLU A 28 29.19 -19.35 -52.17
CA GLU A 28 28.33 -19.68 -51.03
C GLU A 28 26.95 -19.04 -51.20
N PHE A 29 25.89 -19.83 -51.08
CA PHE A 29 24.51 -19.35 -51.18
C PHE A 29 24.03 -18.83 -49.82
N LEU A 30 23.82 -17.53 -49.69
CA LEU A 30 23.40 -16.89 -48.44
C LEU A 30 21.87 -16.72 -48.33
N SER A 31 21.14 -16.77 -49.44
CA SER A 31 19.68 -16.76 -49.49
C SER A 31 19.13 -17.68 -50.61
N GLY A 32 17.81 -17.89 -50.64
CA GLY A 32 17.14 -18.79 -51.59
C GLY A 32 17.12 -20.27 -51.18
N ARG A 33 16.64 -21.14 -52.09
CA ARG A 33 16.41 -22.59 -51.84
C ARG A 33 17.70 -23.37 -51.52
N HIS A 34 18.85 -22.84 -51.94
CA HIS A 34 20.17 -23.43 -51.74
C HIS A 34 20.92 -22.78 -50.55
N ARG A 35 20.24 -22.03 -49.67
CA ARG A 35 20.88 -21.33 -48.54
C ARG A 35 21.72 -22.28 -47.67
N GLY A 36 22.99 -21.95 -47.48
CA GLY A 36 23.94 -22.71 -46.68
C GLY A 36 24.71 -23.80 -47.45
N THR A 37 24.43 -24.01 -48.73
CA THR A 37 25.27 -24.83 -49.61
C THR A 37 26.34 -23.98 -50.28
N HIS A 38 27.36 -24.63 -50.84
CA HIS A 38 28.42 -24.00 -51.61
C HIS A 38 28.65 -24.79 -52.90
N GLN A 39 29.05 -24.11 -53.97
CA GLN A 39 29.37 -24.71 -55.25
C GLN A 39 30.73 -24.22 -55.74
N GLN A 40 31.60 -25.17 -56.10
CA GLN A 40 32.92 -24.88 -56.65
C GLN A 40 32.79 -24.56 -58.14
N ILE A 41 33.55 -23.56 -58.61
CA ILE A 41 33.55 -23.13 -60.01
C ILE A 41 34.95 -23.37 -60.60
N ALA A 42 35.08 -24.35 -61.48
CA ALA A 42 36.37 -24.68 -62.08
C ALA A 42 36.54 -24.20 -63.53
N GLU A 43 35.45 -23.93 -64.24
CA GLU A 43 35.47 -23.64 -65.67
C GLU A 43 35.93 -22.22 -66.03
N GLN A 44 36.41 -22.04 -67.26
CA GLN A 44 36.92 -20.75 -67.77
C GLN A 44 35.83 -19.68 -67.90
N THR A 45 34.61 -20.07 -68.26
CA THR A 45 33.46 -19.16 -68.34
C THR A 45 32.25 -19.85 -67.72
N VAL A 46 31.55 -19.12 -66.86
CA VAL A 46 30.35 -19.60 -66.17
C VAL A 46 29.27 -18.53 -66.18
N PHE A 47 28.04 -18.95 -66.40
CA PHE A 47 26.87 -18.07 -66.43
C PHE A 47 26.07 -18.21 -65.14
N LEU A 48 25.56 -17.09 -64.62
CA LEU A 48 24.59 -17.09 -63.53
C LEU A 48 23.22 -16.68 -64.07
N THR A 49 22.22 -17.51 -63.83
CA THR A 49 20.83 -17.22 -64.16
C THR A 49 19.94 -17.26 -62.91
N ILE A 50 18.84 -16.53 -62.94
CA ILE A 50 17.80 -16.57 -61.92
C ILE A 50 16.57 -17.23 -62.53
N ASN A 51 16.09 -18.31 -61.93
CA ASN A 51 14.83 -18.92 -62.34
C ASN A 51 13.60 -18.12 -61.85
N GLU A 52 12.41 -18.38 -62.42
CA GLU A 52 11.16 -17.69 -62.05
C GLU A 52 10.78 -17.81 -60.56
N LEU A 53 11.40 -18.74 -59.83
CA LEU A 53 11.21 -18.97 -58.39
C LEU A 53 12.26 -18.26 -57.52
N GLY A 54 13.13 -17.43 -58.12
CA GLY A 54 14.16 -16.64 -57.41
C GLY A 54 15.39 -17.44 -56.95
N GLY A 55 15.59 -18.65 -57.48
CA GLY A 55 16.79 -19.47 -57.26
C GLY A 55 17.87 -19.16 -58.28
N ILE A 56 19.11 -19.02 -57.81
CA ILE A 56 20.28 -18.84 -58.68
C ILE A 56 20.78 -20.21 -59.13
N SER A 57 20.99 -20.35 -60.44
CA SER A 57 21.64 -21.51 -61.05
C SER A 57 22.95 -21.07 -61.69
N ILE A 58 24.01 -21.83 -61.41
CA ILE A 58 25.34 -21.66 -61.98
C ILE A 58 25.45 -22.64 -63.16
N ILE A 59 25.51 -22.10 -64.38
CA ILE A 59 25.54 -22.88 -65.62
C ILE A 59 26.94 -22.76 -66.22
N PRO A 60 27.71 -23.85 -66.28
CA PRO A 60 29.00 -23.83 -66.95
C PRO A 60 28.83 -23.61 -68.46
N ALA A 61 29.80 -22.97 -69.12
CA ALA A 61 29.69 -22.69 -70.55
C ALA A 61 29.56 -23.96 -71.40
N SER A 62 30.03 -25.10 -70.89
CA SER A 62 29.87 -26.43 -71.50
C SER A 62 28.41 -26.93 -71.56
N GLU A 63 27.54 -26.41 -70.69
CA GLU A 63 26.11 -26.77 -70.59
C GLU A 63 25.16 -25.64 -71.04
N ALA A 64 25.72 -24.54 -71.55
CA ALA A 64 24.97 -23.39 -72.00
C ALA A 64 24.25 -23.65 -73.34
N ILE A 65 23.03 -23.14 -73.48
CA ILE A 65 22.22 -23.25 -74.69
C ILE A 65 22.64 -22.14 -75.67
N GLU A 66 23.06 -22.49 -76.89
CA GLU A 66 23.29 -21.51 -77.96
C GLU A 66 21.98 -20.76 -78.25
N ASP A 67 22.01 -19.42 -78.18
CA ASP A 67 20.89 -18.46 -78.28
C ASP A 67 20.11 -18.08 -76.98
N GLU A 68 20.57 -18.49 -75.78
CA GLU A 68 20.01 -17.98 -74.52
C GLU A 68 20.82 -16.79 -73.95
N GLU A 69 20.14 -15.66 -73.64
CA GLU A 69 20.78 -14.51 -73.00
C GLU A 69 20.91 -14.71 -71.49
N TYR A 70 22.09 -15.12 -71.03
CA TYR A 70 22.36 -15.26 -69.60
C TYR A 70 22.59 -13.90 -68.91
N PRO A 71 21.94 -13.62 -67.76
CA PRO A 71 22.00 -12.33 -67.07
C PRO A 71 23.40 -11.87 -66.66
N ILE A 72 24.25 -12.80 -66.23
CA ILE A 72 25.59 -12.53 -65.70
C ILE A 72 26.55 -13.56 -66.29
N ARG A 73 27.68 -13.07 -66.75
CA ARG A 73 28.81 -13.86 -67.23
C ARG A 73 30.00 -13.66 -66.29
N LEU A 74 30.60 -14.76 -65.86
CA LEU A 74 31.84 -14.79 -65.11
C LEU A 74 32.92 -15.40 -65.99
N ASP A 75 33.93 -14.62 -66.35
CA ASP A 75 35.11 -15.10 -67.09
C ASP A 75 36.31 -15.20 -66.15
N ARG A 76 37.03 -16.31 -66.20
CA ARG A 76 38.16 -16.57 -65.30
C ARG A 76 39.36 -15.69 -65.69
N SER A 77 39.85 -14.94 -64.71
CA SER A 77 40.96 -13.99 -64.81
C SER A 77 42.00 -14.36 -63.76
N GLY A 78 42.87 -15.33 -64.09
CA GLY A 78 43.85 -15.91 -63.17
C GLY A 78 43.20 -16.76 -62.05
N ASP A 79 43.43 -16.36 -60.80
CA ASP A 79 42.87 -16.99 -59.59
C ASP A 79 41.48 -16.46 -59.20
N THR A 80 40.90 -15.56 -60.00
CA THR A 80 39.58 -14.99 -59.74
C THR A 80 38.71 -14.91 -61.01
N TYR A 81 37.50 -14.36 -60.89
CA TYR A 81 36.57 -14.14 -62.00
C TYR A 81 36.27 -12.66 -62.21
N ASP A 82 36.26 -12.26 -63.48
CA ASP A 82 35.71 -11.00 -63.95
C ASP A 82 34.22 -11.19 -64.23
N LEU A 83 33.40 -10.41 -63.53
CA LEU A 83 31.95 -10.39 -63.67
C LEU A 83 31.54 -9.34 -64.71
N GLU A 84 30.71 -9.74 -65.67
CA GLU A 84 30.10 -8.88 -66.67
C GLU A 84 28.57 -9.11 -66.67
N VAL A 85 27.82 -8.01 -66.58
CA VAL A 85 26.36 -8.02 -66.44
C VAL A 85 25.73 -7.47 -67.70
N GLN A 86 24.72 -8.18 -68.20
CA GLN A 86 23.90 -7.69 -69.29
C GLN A 86 23.18 -6.37 -68.90
N PRO A 87 23.13 -5.34 -69.76
CA PRO A 87 22.61 -4.00 -69.41
C PRO A 87 21.16 -3.97 -68.88
N LEU A 88 20.37 -5.00 -69.15
CA LEU A 88 18.98 -5.16 -68.69
C LEU A 88 18.88 -5.65 -67.23
N PHE A 89 19.99 -6.10 -66.64
CA PHE A 89 20.04 -6.64 -65.29
C PHE A 89 20.83 -5.74 -64.35
N ASN A 90 20.39 -5.71 -63.10
CA ASN A 90 21.06 -4.96 -62.05
C ASN A 90 21.70 -5.94 -61.06
N VAL A 91 23.02 -5.87 -60.91
CA VAL A 91 23.78 -6.64 -59.92
C VAL A 91 24.48 -5.65 -59.00
N TRP A 92 24.40 -5.92 -57.70
CA TRP A 92 25.09 -5.16 -56.68
C TRP A 92 26.21 -6.01 -56.08
N ILE A 93 27.39 -5.41 -55.97
CA ILE A 93 28.51 -5.99 -55.23
C ILE A 93 28.74 -5.12 -53.99
N ASN A 94 28.60 -5.70 -52.81
CA ASN A 94 28.66 -5.01 -51.52
C ASN A 94 27.78 -3.73 -51.49
N GLY A 95 26.60 -3.77 -52.14
CA GLY A 95 25.65 -2.65 -52.20
C GLY A 95 25.89 -1.62 -53.31
N LYS A 96 26.90 -1.78 -54.17
CA LYS A 96 27.14 -0.89 -55.33
C LYS A 96 26.74 -1.59 -56.64
N ASN A 97 25.91 -0.94 -57.45
CA ASN A 97 25.52 -1.46 -58.76
C ASN A 97 26.71 -1.44 -59.73
N VAL A 98 26.97 -2.57 -60.39
CA VAL A 98 28.10 -2.74 -61.32
C VAL A 98 27.65 -3.43 -62.60
N LEU A 99 28.24 -3.01 -63.72
CA LEU A 99 28.09 -3.67 -65.03
C LEU A 99 29.30 -4.55 -65.37
N LYS A 100 30.48 -4.20 -64.84
CA LYS A 100 31.72 -4.99 -64.97
C LYS A 100 32.55 -4.84 -63.70
N HIS A 101 33.02 -5.93 -63.10
CA HIS A 101 33.80 -5.91 -61.86
C HIS A 101 34.64 -7.18 -61.67
N THR A 102 35.88 -7.04 -61.22
CA THR A 102 36.74 -8.19 -60.86
C THR A 102 36.44 -8.63 -59.43
N LEU A 103 35.98 -9.86 -59.25
CA LEU A 103 35.56 -10.37 -57.93
C LEU A 103 36.75 -10.55 -56.98
N LEU A 104 36.58 -10.15 -55.72
CA LEU A 104 37.51 -10.41 -54.63
C LEU A 104 36.94 -11.42 -53.62
N SER A 105 37.80 -12.23 -53.02
CA SER A 105 37.38 -13.20 -52.00
C SER A 105 36.73 -12.48 -50.80
N GLY A 106 35.50 -12.89 -50.46
CA GLY A 106 34.67 -12.31 -49.41
C GLY A 106 33.56 -11.37 -49.91
N GLU A 107 33.54 -11.01 -51.19
CA GLU A 107 32.54 -10.07 -51.73
C GLU A 107 31.14 -10.69 -51.82
N LEU A 108 30.14 -9.85 -51.49
CA LEU A 108 28.73 -10.18 -51.52
C LEU A 108 28.12 -9.72 -52.85
N LEU A 109 27.59 -10.67 -53.63
CA LEU A 109 26.81 -10.40 -54.83
C LEU A 109 25.32 -10.46 -54.49
N GLU A 110 24.57 -9.47 -54.93
CA GLU A 110 23.11 -9.41 -54.87
C GLU A 110 22.58 -9.18 -56.29
N ILE A 111 21.68 -10.04 -56.76
CA ILE A 111 21.18 -10.00 -58.13
C ILE A 111 19.71 -9.54 -58.13
N GLY A 112 19.40 -8.36 -58.65
CA GLY A 112 18.05 -7.78 -58.63
C GLY A 112 17.72 -7.04 -57.32
N ARG A 113 16.79 -6.07 -57.37
CA ARG A 113 16.38 -5.27 -56.20
C ARG A 113 15.64 -6.19 -55.22
N ASN A 114 16.24 -6.54 -54.07
CA ASN A 114 15.80 -7.58 -53.11
C ASN A 114 15.94 -9.03 -53.61
N GLY A 115 16.89 -9.31 -54.50
CA GLY A 115 17.07 -10.66 -55.04
C GLY A 115 18.03 -11.54 -54.25
N PRO A 116 18.33 -12.74 -54.76
CA PRO A 116 19.17 -13.73 -54.07
C PRO A 116 20.61 -13.24 -53.87
N MET A 117 21.19 -13.62 -52.72
CA MET A 117 22.48 -13.15 -52.20
C MET A 117 23.50 -14.29 -52.20
N LEU A 118 24.66 -14.03 -52.79
CA LEU A 118 25.78 -14.95 -52.92
C LEU A 118 27.05 -14.34 -52.32
N ARG A 119 27.94 -15.17 -51.79
CA ARG A 119 29.27 -14.73 -51.37
C ARG A 119 30.34 -15.50 -52.13
N TYR A 120 31.23 -14.77 -52.79
CA TYR A 120 32.35 -15.35 -53.51
C TYR A 120 33.53 -15.53 -52.55
N ARG A 121 34.13 -16.72 -52.48
CA ARG A 121 35.33 -17.00 -51.67
C ARG A 121 36.33 -17.85 -52.43
N ILE A 122 37.61 -17.58 -52.23
CA ILE A 122 38.72 -18.35 -52.78
C ILE A 122 39.39 -19.12 -51.63
N TYR A 123 39.46 -20.44 -51.77
CA TYR A 123 40.12 -21.36 -50.83
C TYR A 123 41.43 -21.90 -51.42
N LYS A 124 42.31 -22.45 -50.59
CA LYS A 124 43.50 -23.19 -51.05
C LYS A 124 43.15 -24.66 -51.33
N ALA A 125 43.74 -25.26 -52.35
CA ALA A 125 43.55 -26.68 -52.67
C ALA A 125 43.79 -27.58 -51.43
N GLY A 126 42.77 -28.34 -51.03
CA GLY A 126 42.82 -29.28 -49.90
C GLY A 126 42.15 -28.80 -48.60
N GLU A 127 41.69 -27.55 -48.49
CA GLU A 127 40.88 -27.09 -47.34
C GLU A 127 39.39 -27.37 -47.55
N VAL A 128 38.81 -28.23 -46.70
CA VAL A 128 37.35 -28.42 -46.62
C VAL A 128 36.73 -27.21 -45.90
N PRO A 129 35.62 -26.62 -46.40
CA PRO A 129 35.01 -25.46 -45.76
C PRO A 129 34.44 -25.83 -44.38
N SER A 130 35.17 -25.52 -43.31
CA SER A 130 34.65 -25.63 -41.95
C SER A 130 34.07 -24.28 -41.52
N ARG A 131 32.74 -24.23 -41.35
CA ARG A 131 32.02 -23.02 -40.92
C ARG A 131 32.22 -22.83 -39.43
N THR A 132 33.12 -21.94 -39.02
CA THR A 132 33.34 -21.59 -37.61
C THR A 132 32.16 -20.76 -37.09
N ALA A 133 31.81 -20.88 -35.80
CA ALA A 133 30.71 -20.12 -35.18
C ALA A 133 30.85 -18.60 -35.35
N ALA A 134 32.09 -18.10 -35.42
CA ALA A 134 32.39 -16.69 -35.71
C ALA A 134 31.98 -16.27 -37.14
N ASN A 135 32.11 -17.16 -38.14
CA ASN A 135 31.75 -16.89 -39.54
C ASN A 135 30.22 -16.95 -39.74
N ALA A 136 29.53 -17.84 -39.02
CA ALA A 136 28.07 -17.87 -39.00
C ALA A 136 27.48 -16.60 -38.36
N PHE A 137 28.16 -16.06 -37.33
CA PHE A 137 27.79 -14.81 -36.68
C PHE A 137 27.95 -13.60 -37.61
N THR A 138 29.04 -13.53 -38.38
CA THR A 138 29.25 -12.45 -39.37
C THR A 138 28.27 -12.55 -40.54
N ASP A 139 28.01 -13.76 -41.06
CA ASP A 139 27.03 -13.97 -42.15
C ASP A 139 25.61 -13.53 -41.75
N CYS A 140 25.19 -13.82 -40.51
CA CYS A 140 23.90 -13.36 -39.99
C CYS A 140 23.84 -11.84 -39.78
N MET A 141 24.94 -11.24 -39.33
CA MET A 141 25.00 -9.80 -39.06
C MET A 141 25.03 -8.98 -40.37
N ASP A 142 25.70 -9.47 -41.41
CA ASP A 142 25.72 -8.86 -42.74
C ASP A 142 24.35 -9.00 -43.43
N CYS A 143 23.68 -10.16 -43.34
CA CYS A 143 22.31 -10.32 -43.85
C CYS A 143 21.29 -9.43 -43.10
N ALA A 144 21.53 -9.15 -41.82
CA ALA A 144 20.67 -8.29 -41.01
C ALA A 144 20.83 -6.79 -41.30
N ARG A 145 22.00 -6.36 -41.82
CA ARG A 145 22.25 -4.97 -42.23
C ARG A 145 21.55 -4.58 -43.53
N TYR A 146 21.28 -5.54 -44.41
CA TYR A 146 20.79 -5.28 -45.77
C TYR A 146 19.37 -5.82 -46.06
N SER A 147 18.67 -6.37 -45.06
CA SER A 147 17.25 -6.77 -45.18
C SER A 147 16.32 -5.74 -44.54
N ASP A 148 15.25 -5.34 -45.22
CA ASP A 148 14.23 -4.43 -44.67
C ASP A 148 13.18 -5.21 -43.84
N GLY A 149 13.03 -4.88 -42.54
CA GLY A 149 12.00 -5.46 -41.65
C GLY A 149 12.13 -5.15 -40.15
N SER A 150 11.00 -5.08 -39.42
CA SER A 150 10.92 -4.55 -38.04
C SER A 150 11.60 -5.40 -36.93
N PHE A 151 12.15 -4.70 -35.94
CA PHE A 151 13.07 -5.19 -34.89
C PHE A 151 12.51 -6.26 -33.94
N VAL A 152 11.20 -6.25 -33.64
CA VAL A 152 10.59 -7.13 -32.61
C VAL A 152 10.40 -8.58 -33.11
N ARG A 153 10.12 -8.75 -34.41
CA ARG A 153 10.00 -10.08 -35.03
C ARG A 153 11.37 -10.71 -35.32
N ARG A 154 12.42 -9.88 -35.41
CA ARG A 154 13.84 -10.30 -35.56
C ARG A 154 14.37 -10.98 -34.30
N THR A 155 14.17 -10.40 -33.12
CA THR A 155 14.69 -10.95 -31.86
C THR A 155 13.99 -12.25 -31.44
N GLY A 156 12.66 -12.35 -31.60
CA GLY A 156 11.92 -13.55 -31.23
C GLY A 156 12.28 -14.81 -32.03
N ARG A 157 12.56 -14.66 -33.34
CA ARG A 157 12.94 -15.79 -34.20
C ARG A 157 14.39 -16.24 -33.96
N LEU A 158 15.28 -15.29 -33.66
CA LEU A 158 16.67 -15.54 -33.23
C LEU A 158 16.74 -16.36 -31.94
N VAL A 159 15.98 -16.00 -30.91
CA VAL A 159 16.00 -16.75 -29.62
C VAL A 159 15.44 -18.16 -29.79
N SER A 160 14.39 -18.33 -30.60
CA SER A 160 13.79 -19.64 -30.88
C SER A 160 14.73 -20.56 -31.66
N GLU A 161 15.42 -20.04 -32.68
CA GLU A 161 16.35 -20.84 -33.51
C GLU A 161 17.60 -21.22 -32.70
N MET A 162 18.16 -20.28 -31.91
CA MET A 162 19.29 -20.55 -31.01
C MET A 162 18.98 -21.61 -29.94
N ALA A 163 17.78 -21.56 -29.34
CA ALA A 163 17.37 -22.55 -28.34
C ALA A 163 17.21 -23.95 -28.96
N SER A 164 16.65 -24.05 -30.17
CA SER A 164 16.47 -25.33 -30.86
C SER A 164 17.80 -25.98 -31.26
N GLU A 165 18.79 -25.18 -31.68
CA GLU A 165 20.09 -25.67 -32.13
C GLU A 165 20.98 -26.09 -30.93
N LEU A 166 20.88 -25.36 -29.81
CA LEU A 166 21.50 -25.73 -28.53
C LEU A 166 20.91 -27.02 -27.94
N VAL A 167 19.62 -27.28 -28.11
CA VAL A 167 19.00 -28.52 -27.60
C VAL A 167 19.38 -29.72 -28.47
N VAL A 168 19.48 -29.59 -29.79
CA VAL A 168 19.67 -30.75 -30.68
C VAL A 168 21.15 -31.13 -30.89
N ARG A 169 22.11 -30.20 -30.82
CA ARG A 169 23.53 -30.46 -31.16
C ARG A 169 24.54 -30.34 -30.01
N THR A 170 24.10 -30.29 -28.75
CA THR A 170 25.00 -30.24 -27.57
C THR A 170 25.19 -31.58 -26.87
N THR A 171 26.37 -31.77 -26.28
CA THR A 171 26.75 -32.95 -25.48
C THR A 171 25.89 -33.08 -24.21
N VAL A 172 25.61 -34.31 -23.78
CA VAL A 172 24.78 -34.62 -22.59
C VAL A 172 25.21 -33.83 -21.34
N TRP A 173 26.52 -33.62 -21.17
CA TRP A 173 27.09 -32.84 -20.07
C TRP A 173 26.64 -31.37 -20.04
N PHE A 174 26.48 -30.73 -21.21
CA PHE A 174 26.00 -29.34 -21.29
C PHE A 174 24.52 -29.23 -20.88
N ARG A 175 23.71 -30.25 -21.19
CA ARG A 175 22.30 -30.28 -20.79
C ARG A 175 22.14 -30.41 -19.28
N ILE A 176 22.98 -31.24 -18.64
CA ILE A 176 22.96 -31.44 -17.19
C ILE A 176 23.36 -30.15 -16.46
N THR A 177 24.41 -29.45 -16.90
CA THR A 177 24.83 -28.19 -16.27
C THR A 177 23.79 -27.09 -16.40
N VAL A 178 23.11 -26.98 -17.54
CA VAL A 178 22.02 -26.01 -17.73
C VAL A 178 20.83 -26.31 -16.81
N VAL A 179 20.43 -27.58 -16.66
CA VAL A 179 19.33 -27.95 -15.75
C VAL A 179 19.69 -27.67 -14.29
N ILE A 180 20.92 -27.98 -13.87
CA ILE A 180 21.39 -27.67 -12.50
C ILE A 180 21.39 -26.16 -12.27
N LEU A 181 21.87 -25.36 -13.24
CA LEU A 181 21.86 -23.90 -13.15
C LEU A 181 20.43 -23.36 -12.98
N LEU A 182 19.48 -23.85 -13.78
CA LEU A 182 18.07 -23.46 -13.69
C LEU A 182 17.44 -23.88 -12.37
N ALA A 183 17.77 -25.07 -11.85
CA ALA A 183 17.29 -25.52 -10.54
C ALA A 183 17.82 -24.64 -9.41
N VAL A 184 19.10 -24.28 -9.42
CA VAL A 184 19.69 -23.34 -8.46
C VAL A 184 19.02 -21.98 -8.53
N LEU A 185 18.77 -21.48 -9.74
CA LEU A 185 18.11 -20.19 -9.96
C LEU A 185 16.66 -20.20 -9.46
N ALA A 186 15.92 -21.27 -9.72
CA ALA A 186 14.55 -21.45 -9.21
C ALA A 186 14.51 -21.54 -7.67
N VAL A 187 15.41 -22.32 -7.06
CA VAL A 187 15.52 -22.41 -5.60
C VAL A 187 15.90 -21.05 -4.98
N SER A 188 16.84 -20.33 -5.59
CA SER A 188 17.21 -18.99 -5.16
C SER A 188 16.05 -18.01 -5.28
N MET A 189 15.23 -18.10 -6.34
CA MET A 189 14.06 -17.24 -6.53
C MET A 189 12.96 -17.53 -5.49
N VAL A 190 12.73 -18.80 -5.15
CA VAL A 190 11.80 -19.18 -4.07
C VAL A 190 12.31 -18.69 -2.72
N TYR A 191 13.61 -18.85 -2.44
CA TYR A 191 14.22 -18.36 -1.20
C TYR A 191 14.11 -16.84 -1.05
N LEU A 192 14.45 -16.09 -2.11
CA LEU A 192 14.31 -14.64 -2.15
C LEU A 192 12.84 -14.20 -2.03
N SER A 193 11.90 -14.93 -2.63
CA SER A 193 10.47 -14.63 -2.52
C SER A 193 9.94 -14.86 -1.10
N TRP A 194 10.38 -15.90 -0.41
CA TRP A 194 10.03 -16.12 1.00
C TRP A 194 10.60 -15.02 1.90
N GLN A 195 11.86 -14.62 1.67
CA GLN A 195 12.48 -13.53 2.42
C GLN A 195 11.80 -12.17 2.13
N SER A 196 11.40 -11.91 0.88
CA SER A 196 10.68 -10.68 0.50
C SER A 196 9.32 -10.59 1.18
N ARG A 197 8.58 -11.70 1.26
CA ARG A 197 7.27 -11.73 1.92
C ARG A 197 7.36 -11.49 3.43
N ASP A 198 8.39 -12.02 4.10
CA ASP A 198 8.62 -11.74 5.53
C ASP A 198 8.97 -10.26 5.76
N LEU A 199 9.76 -9.68 4.85
CA LEU A 199 10.16 -8.28 4.93
C LEU A 199 9.00 -7.32 4.63
N GLU A 200 8.19 -7.61 3.61
CA GLU A 200 6.97 -6.85 3.29
C GLU A 200 5.98 -6.87 4.47
N ALA A 201 5.77 -8.03 5.10
CA ALA A 201 4.90 -8.13 6.27
C ALA A 201 5.40 -7.28 7.45
N ARG A 202 6.71 -7.27 7.73
CA ARG A 202 7.30 -6.44 8.79
C ARG A 202 7.19 -4.95 8.47
N LEU A 203 7.43 -4.55 7.22
CA LEU A 203 7.35 -3.15 6.78
C LEU A 203 5.91 -2.62 6.78
N GLU A 204 4.92 -3.44 6.40
CA GLU A 204 3.50 -3.08 6.49
C GLU A 204 3.06 -2.92 7.95
N GLN A 205 3.54 -3.79 8.85
CA GLN A 205 3.29 -3.68 10.29
C GLN A 205 3.93 -2.42 10.89
N GLU A 206 5.17 -2.10 10.55
CA GLU A 206 5.88 -0.91 11.05
C GLU A 206 5.28 0.40 10.49
N SER A 207 4.85 0.40 9.23
CA SER A 207 4.16 1.55 8.62
C SER A 207 2.79 1.80 9.24
N SER A 208 1.99 0.76 9.46
CA SER A 208 0.68 0.89 10.10
C SER A 208 0.81 1.31 11.57
N PHE A 209 1.80 0.78 12.29
CA PHE A 209 2.16 1.23 13.64
C PHE A 209 2.41 2.73 13.70
N THR A 210 3.28 3.21 12.82
CA THR A 210 3.69 4.61 12.82
C THR A 210 2.50 5.52 12.47
N GLN A 211 1.64 5.12 11.54
CA GLN A 211 0.42 5.86 11.19
C GLN A 211 -0.60 5.89 12.32
N GLY A 212 -0.88 4.75 12.96
CA GLY A 212 -1.83 4.67 14.08
C GLY A 212 -1.39 5.50 15.29
N ILE A 213 -0.11 5.42 15.65
CA ILE A 213 0.48 6.26 16.70
C ILE A 213 0.38 7.74 16.36
N SER A 214 0.68 8.10 15.12
CA SER A 214 0.65 9.49 14.66
C SER A 214 -0.75 10.10 14.79
N GLU A 215 -1.78 9.36 14.37
CA GLU A 215 -3.17 9.79 14.49
C GLU A 215 -3.59 9.97 15.96
N LEU A 216 -3.27 8.99 16.79
CA LEU A 216 -3.60 8.99 18.22
C LEU A 216 -2.91 10.15 18.98
N LEU A 217 -1.64 10.41 18.67
CA LEU A 217 -0.90 11.50 19.31
C LEU A 217 -1.32 12.89 18.81
N GLN A 218 -1.72 12.99 17.53
CA GLN A 218 -2.27 14.24 17.00
C GLN A 218 -3.60 14.60 17.69
N ARG A 219 -4.42 13.61 18.08
CA ARG A 219 -5.62 13.82 18.90
C ARG A 219 -5.28 14.38 20.28
N THR A 220 -4.26 13.84 20.96
CA THR A 220 -3.80 14.34 22.26
C THR A 220 -3.33 15.80 22.17
N GLN A 221 -2.58 16.17 21.13
CA GLN A 221 -2.14 17.56 20.93
C GLN A 221 -3.31 18.53 20.68
N ARG A 222 -4.36 18.09 19.96
CA ARG A 222 -5.56 18.92 19.70
C ARG A 222 -6.39 19.20 20.96
N ASN A 223 -6.24 18.37 21.99
CA ASN A 223 -6.89 18.57 23.28
C ASN A 223 -6.14 19.57 24.19
N ALA A 224 -4.90 19.96 23.84
CA ALA A 224 -4.17 21.00 24.57
C ALA A 224 -4.92 22.35 24.46
N ILE A 225 -5.14 22.98 25.62
CA ILE A 225 -6.01 24.16 25.74
C ILE A 225 -5.24 25.42 25.30
N SER A 226 -5.56 25.96 24.13
CA SER A 226 -5.03 27.26 23.66
C SER A 226 -5.89 28.43 24.16
N SER A 227 -5.25 29.57 24.48
CA SER A 227 -5.95 30.78 24.95
C SER A 227 -6.84 31.42 23.89
N GLU A 228 -6.41 31.41 22.63
CA GLU A 228 -7.18 31.99 21.51
C GLU A 228 -8.47 31.19 21.24
N ASP A 229 -8.42 29.87 21.46
CA ASP A 229 -9.60 29.01 21.32
C ASP A 229 -10.64 29.24 22.42
N LEU A 230 -10.21 29.63 23.63
CA LEU A 230 -11.10 29.87 24.76
C LEU A 230 -11.97 31.11 24.54
N ASP A 231 -11.42 32.18 23.97
CA ASP A 231 -12.15 33.42 23.70
C ASP A 231 -13.24 33.23 22.64
N ASN A 232 -12.93 32.48 21.58
CA ASN A 232 -13.89 32.11 20.54
C ASN A 232 -15.03 31.23 21.12
N LEU A 233 -14.68 30.26 21.96
CA LEU A 233 -15.66 29.37 22.59
C LEU A 233 -16.58 30.12 23.56
N ARG A 234 -16.04 31.06 24.34
CA ARG A 234 -16.81 31.91 25.25
C ARG A 234 -17.88 32.70 24.50
N THR A 235 -17.51 33.34 23.39
CA THR A 235 -18.45 34.12 22.57
C THR A 235 -19.59 33.26 22.01
N GLN A 236 -19.31 32.00 21.64
CA GLN A 236 -20.33 31.05 21.19
C GLN A 236 -21.26 30.62 22.33
N LEU A 237 -20.72 30.39 23.52
CA LEU A 237 -21.50 29.97 24.70
C LEU A 237 -22.39 31.09 25.24
N GLU A 238 -21.91 32.34 25.30
CA GLU A 238 -22.71 33.50 25.73
C GLU A 238 -23.98 33.66 24.87
N LYS A 239 -23.84 33.57 23.54
CA LYS A 239 -24.99 33.60 22.61
C LYS A 239 -26.01 32.48 22.83
N ARG A 240 -25.56 31.30 23.31
CA ARG A 240 -26.43 30.15 23.57
C ARG A 240 -27.23 30.31 24.87
N VAL A 241 -26.60 30.84 25.91
CA VAL A 241 -27.27 31.07 27.20
C VAL A 241 -28.42 32.09 27.03
N ASP A 242 -28.19 33.17 26.28
CA ASP A 242 -29.19 34.21 26.02
C ASP A 242 -30.45 33.68 25.30
N ALA A 243 -30.29 32.68 24.42
CA ALA A 243 -31.42 32.06 23.71
C ALA A 243 -32.28 31.15 24.61
N LEU A 244 -31.71 30.62 25.70
CA LEU A 244 -32.35 29.65 26.61
C LEU A 244 -33.15 30.30 27.73
N GLU A 245 -32.79 31.50 28.19
CA GLU A 245 -33.42 32.15 29.34
C GLU A 245 -34.89 32.57 29.10
N ALA A 246 -35.36 32.58 27.86
CA ALA A 246 -36.64 33.16 27.50
C ALA A 246 -37.89 32.30 27.82
N ARG A 247 -37.81 31.02 28.24
CA ARG A 247 -39.03 30.17 28.34
C ARG A 247 -39.06 29.12 29.48
N SER A 248 -40.20 29.14 30.19
CA SER A 248 -40.78 28.16 31.13
C SER A 248 -40.08 27.92 32.49
N VAL A 249 -40.80 28.21 33.59
CA VAL A 249 -40.39 27.94 34.99
C VAL A 249 -40.19 26.45 35.26
N ALA A 250 -41.00 25.59 34.63
CA ALA A 250 -40.96 24.14 34.86
C ALA A 250 -39.65 23.51 34.34
N ALA A 251 -39.18 23.95 33.16
CA ALA A 251 -37.92 23.49 32.58
C ALA A 251 -36.73 23.83 33.50
N ARG A 252 -36.69 25.06 34.04
CA ARG A 252 -35.65 25.48 34.98
C ARG A 252 -35.59 24.61 36.23
N ARG A 253 -36.74 24.19 36.76
CA ARG A 253 -36.80 23.29 37.90
C ARG A 253 -36.23 21.91 37.58
N VAL A 254 -36.64 21.32 36.45
CA VAL A 254 -36.13 20.02 36.01
C VAL A 254 -34.62 20.07 35.80
N ILE A 255 -34.10 21.11 35.13
CA ILE A 255 -32.66 21.30 34.93
C ILE A 255 -31.93 21.42 36.27
N ALA A 256 -32.42 22.25 37.19
CA ALA A 256 -31.77 22.45 38.48
C ALA A 256 -31.77 21.18 39.36
N GLU A 257 -32.85 20.39 39.33
CA GLU A 257 -32.95 19.13 40.07
C GLU A 257 -32.04 18.05 39.45
N ALA A 258 -32.08 17.88 38.13
CA ALA A 258 -31.32 16.85 37.43
C ALA A 258 -29.83 17.17 37.30
N SER A 259 -29.43 18.45 37.26
CA SER A 259 -28.02 18.88 37.17
C SER A 259 -27.17 18.26 38.27
N LYS A 260 -27.73 18.04 39.47
CA LYS A 260 -27.03 17.44 40.62
C LYS A 260 -26.71 15.95 40.44
N SER A 261 -27.26 15.33 39.42
CA SER A 261 -27.11 13.91 39.11
C SER A 261 -26.22 13.68 37.89
N ILE A 262 -25.72 14.74 37.25
CA ILE A 262 -24.87 14.67 36.06
C ILE A 262 -23.41 14.68 36.48
N VAL A 263 -22.68 13.65 36.10
CA VAL A 263 -21.28 13.42 36.44
C VAL A 263 -20.39 13.85 35.29
N PHE A 264 -19.38 14.67 35.60
CA PHE A 264 -18.26 14.90 34.69
C PHE A 264 -17.27 13.76 34.85
N LEU A 265 -17.02 13.01 33.78
CA LEU A 265 -16.03 11.94 33.77
C LEU A 265 -14.70 12.45 33.24
N GLN A 266 -13.63 12.09 33.94
CA GLN A 266 -12.26 12.36 33.56
C GLN A 266 -11.47 11.06 33.62
N GLY A 267 -10.85 10.67 32.51
CA GLY A 267 -10.13 9.41 32.43
C GLY A 267 -8.83 9.54 31.65
N SER A 268 -7.91 8.63 31.97
CA SER A 268 -6.75 8.35 31.15
C SER A 268 -6.40 6.88 31.08
N TYR A 269 -5.83 6.50 29.95
CA TYR A 269 -5.35 5.14 29.71
C TYR A 269 -4.04 5.17 28.93
N SER A 270 -3.26 4.11 29.09
CA SER A 270 -1.99 3.89 28.40
C SER A 270 -2.01 2.53 27.71
N TYR A 271 -1.19 2.38 26.68
CA TYR A 271 -0.98 1.08 26.02
C TYR A 271 0.25 0.37 26.59
N PHE A 272 0.13 -0.92 26.81
CA PHE A 272 1.17 -1.79 27.34
C PHE A 272 1.43 -2.96 26.41
N ASP A 273 2.69 -3.31 26.19
CA ASP A 273 3.06 -4.51 25.48
C ASP A 273 2.60 -5.78 26.22
N LYS A 274 2.00 -6.73 25.50
CA LYS A 274 1.33 -7.91 26.07
C LYS A 274 2.32 -8.93 26.60
N GLU A 275 3.53 -9.00 26.04
CA GLU A 275 4.55 -9.95 26.46
C GLU A 275 5.37 -9.41 27.64
N SER A 276 5.90 -8.19 27.50
CA SER A 276 6.79 -7.57 28.49
C SER A 276 6.06 -6.78 29.57
N ASN A 277 4.78 -6.45 29.36
CA ASN A 277 3.98 -5.55 30.21
C ASN A 277 4.63 -4.17 30.41
N LEU A 278 5.44 -3.72 29.44
CA LEU A 278 6.05 -2.40 29.44
C LEU A 278 5.08 -1.36 28.82
N PRO A 279 4.93 -0.18 29.43
CA PRO A 279 4.10 0.88 28.88
C PRO A 279 4.76 1.51 27.66
N LEU A 280 3.94 1.97 26.72
CA LEU A 280 4.36 2.83 25.63
C LEU A 280 4.82 4.19 26.19
N ARG A 281 6.01 4.63 25.80
CA ARG A 281 6.66 5.86 26.30
C ARG A 281 7.02 6.77 25.14
N TYR A 282 7.13 8.07 25.43
CA TYR A 282 7.79 8.99 24.51
C TYR A 282 9.31 8.74 24.50
N VAL A 283 9.96 8.89 23.35
CA VAL A 283 11.43 8.72 23.23
C VAL A 283 12.18 9.75 24.08
N GLY A 284 11.59 10.92 24.30
CA GLY A 284 12.11 11.95 25.19
C GLY A 284 11.33 13.26 25.08
N LEU A 285 11.73 14.25 25.87
CA LEU A 285 11.16 15.60 25.85
C LEU A 285 12.17 16.60 25.26
N ASP A 286 11.65 17.61 24.57
CA ASP A 286 12.37 18.80 24.14
C ASP A 286 12.72 19.69 25.37
N PRO A 287 13.58 20.71 25.22
CA PRO A 287 13.91 21.63 26.32
C PRO A 287 12.73 22.42 26.89
N ALA A 288 11.58 22.42 26.21
CA ALA A 288 10.34 23.04 26.67
C ALA A 288 9.40 22.02 27.35
N GLY A 289 9.85 20.79 27.60
CA GLY A 289 9.08 19.73 28.26
C GLY A 289 8.06 19.05 27.36
N ARG A 290 8.12 19.23 26.04
CA ARG A 290 7.18 18.62 25.08
C ARG A 290 7.78 17.38 24.44
N PRO A 291 7.01 16.33 24.14
CA PRO A 291 7.53 15.15 23.45
C PRO A 291 8.25 15.48 22.14
N TYR A 292 9.40 14.83 21.89
CA TYR A 292 10.10 14.96 20.61
C TYR A 292 9.18 14.56 19.46
N SER A 293 8.92 15.49 18.54
CA SER A 293 8.11 15.26 17.35
C SER A 293 8.95 14.92 16.12
N THR A 294 8.53 13.88 15.41
CA THR A 294 8.97 13.54 14.06
C THR A 294 8.02 14.17 13.02
N LEU A 295 8.30 14.00 11.73
CA LEU A 295 7.39 14.39 10.64
C LEU A 295 6.04 13.68 10.69
N LEU A 296 5.95 12.55 11.40
CA LEU A 296 4.75 11.72 11.51
C LEU A 296 3.99 12.03 12.82
N GLY A 297 4.68 12.46 13.86
CA GLY A 297 4.09 12.74 15.18
C GLY A 297 5.13 12.57 16.28
N PRO A 298 4.74 12.68 17.57
CA PRO A 298 5.66 12.43 18.66
C PRO A 298 6.26 11.02 18.59
N ALA A 299 7.56 10.91 18.79
CA ALA A 299 8.27 9.64 18.75
C ALA A 299 7.96 8.83 20.01
N VAL A 300 7.54 7.57 19.84
CA VAL A 300 7.25 6.65 20.94
C VAL A 300 8.09 5.38 20.86
N THR A 301 8.23 4.71 21.99
CA THR A 301 9.09 3.55 22.20
C THR A 301 8.56 2.69 23.34
N LEU A 302 8.83 1.40 23.32
CA LEU A 302 8.59 0.48 24.44
C LEU A 302 9.78 0.45 25.43
N GLU A 303 10.93 0.96 24.98
CA GLU A 303 12.19 0.98 25.74
C GLU A 303 12.66 2.42 25.99
N GLY A 304 13.28 2.68 27.13
CA GLY A 304 13.84 3.98 27.51
C GLY A 304 13.12 4.66 28.67
N ASP A 305 13.66 5.80 29.10
CA ASP A 305 13.29 6.47 30.35
C ASP A 305 12.32 7.66 30.17
N GLY A 306 11.76 7.84 28.97
CA GLY A 306 10.81 8.90 28.71
C GLY A 306 9.45 8.69 29.41
N PRO A 307 8.63 9.76 29.51
CA PRO A 307 7.33 9.68 30.15
C PRO A 307 6.39 8.72 29.40
N VAL A 308 5.49 8.07 30.14
CA VAL A 308 4.47 7.19 29.57
C VAL A 308 3.51 8.00 28.70
N VAL A 309 3.10 7.42 27.57
CA VAL A 309 2.07 8.00 26.70
C VAL A 309 0.72 7.83 27.39
N GLU A 310 0.29 8.88 28.08
CA GLU A 310 -1.02 8.96 28.70
C GLU A 310 -2.03 9.57 27.73
N LEU A 311 -3.12 8.84 27.45
CA LEU A 311 -4.23 9.31 26.63
C LEU A 311 -5.36 9.79 27.50
N GLN A 312 -5.59 11.10 27.47
CA GLN A 312 -6.55 11.78 28.33
C GLN A 312 -7.85 12.05 27.57
N TYR A 313 -8.98 11.76 28.23
CA TYR A 313 -10.31 11.97 27.68
C TYR A 313 -11.29 12.41 28.76
N THR A 314 -12.42 12.96 28.31
CA THR A 314 -13.51 13.41 29.18
C THR A 314 -14.83 12.92 28.63
N GLY A 315 -15.83 12.80 29.49
CA GLY A 315 -17.17 12.38 29.11
C GLY A 315 -18.23 12.84 30.10
N THR A 316 -19.47 12.47 29.82
CA THR A 316 -20.59 12.69 30.73
C THR A 316 -21.14 11.34 31.19
N ALA A 317 -21.55 11.26 32.44
CA ALA A 317 -22.41 10.19 32.95
C ALA A 317 -23.54 10.79 33.80
N PHE A 318 -24.47 9.97 34.25
CA PHE A 318 -25.46 10.40 35.23
C PHE A 318 -25.86 9.27 36.17
N VAL A 319 -26.23 9.66 37.38
CA VAL A 319 -26.70 8.73 38.42
C VAL A 319 -28.14 8.31 38.12
N VAL A 320 -28.41 7.00 38.10
CA VAL A 320 -29.75 6.48 37.76
C VAL A 320 -30.07 5.20 38.52
N GLY A 321 -31.31 5.09 38.99
CA GLY A 321 -31.82 3.95 39.76
C GLY A 321 -31.28 3.83 41.18
N ARG A 322 -29.95 3.89 41.37
CA ARG A 322 -29.25 3.79 42.67
C ARG A 322 -28.14 4.84 42.74
N GLN A 323 -27.81 5.32 43.94
CA GLN A 323 -26.93 6.48 44.16
C GLN A 323 -25.47 6.30 43.70
N ASP A 324 -25.02 5.05 43.63
CA ASP A 324 -23.67 4.64 43.26
C ASP A 324 -23.59 4.08 41.84
N ILE A 325 -24.69 4.11 41.07
CA ILE A 325 -24.76 3.58 39.71
C ILE A 325 -24.83 4.71 38.71
N LEU A 326 -23.92 4.66 37.73
CA LEU A 326 -23.84 5.60 36.64
C LEU A 326 -24.16 4.93 35.32
N ILE A 327 -24.74 5.70 34.41
CA ILE A 327 -24.86 5.33 33.01
C ILE A 327 -24.12 6.33 32.15
N THR A 328 -23.42 5.81 31.15
CA THR A 328 -22.75 6.56 30.09
C THR A 328 -22.77 5.74 28.79
N ASN A 329 -22.11 6.24 27.74
CA ASN A 329 -21.89 5.46 26.53
C ASN A 329 -20.78 4.43 26.70
N ARG A 330 -20.82 3.35 25.92
CA ARG A 330 -19.77 2.34 25.91
C ARG A 330 -18.44 2.93 25.46
N HIS A 331 -18.44 3.77 24.42
CA HIS A 331 -17.22 4.44 23.97
C HIS A 331 -16.64 5.44 24.98
N VAL A 332 -17.39 5.83 26.03
CA VAL A 332 -16.82 6.64 27.14
C VAL A 332 -16.24 5.72 28.21
N ALA A 333 -16.90 4.61 28.49
CA ALA A 333 -16.46 3.63 29.48
C ALA A 333 -15.30 2.74 29.02
N VAL A 334 -15.17 2.55 27.70
CA VAL A 334 -14.18 1.69 27.04
C VAL A 334 -13.64 2.45 25.83
N PRO A 335 -12.89 3.55 26.04
CA PRO A 335 -12.57 4.53 24.98
C PRO A 335 -11.77 3.96 23.82
N TRP A 336 -10.96 2.94 24.08
CA TRP A 336 -10.15 2.30 23.06
C TRP A 336 -10.97 1.53 22.03
N GLU A 337 -12.13 0.95 22.38
CA GLU A 337 -12.93 0.17 21.41
C GLU A 337 -13.51 1.02 20.27
N ASN A 338 -13.64 2.33 20.47
CA ASN A 338 -14.11 3.26 19.46
C ASN A 338 -12.97 3.98 18.71
N ASP A 339 -11.71 3.62 19.01
CA ASP A 339 -10.55 4.17 18.34
C ASP A 339 -10.15 3.27 17.15
N SER A 340 -10.16 3.83 15.93
CA SER A 340 -9.69 3.14 14.71
C SER A 340 -8.27 2.60 14.81
N THR A 341 -7.47 3.14 15.74
CA THR A 341 -6.09 2.71 16.00
C THR A 341 -6.00 1.53 16.96
N HIS A 342 -7.07 1.20 17.69
CA HIS A 342 -7.06 0.14 18.68
C HIS A 342 -6.87 -1.26 18.08
N GLU A 343 -7.56 -1.58 16.98
CA GLU A 343 -7.39 -2.86 16.28
C GLU A 343 -5.93 -3.05 15.81
N GLN A 344 -5.30 -1.96 15.36
CA GLN A 344 -3.89 -1.98 14.95
C GLN A 344 -3.00 -2.26 16.17
N PHE A 345 -3.24 -1.57 17.28
CA PHE A 345 -2.46 -1.73 18.51
C PHE A 345 -2.60 -3.13 19.09
N GLU A 346 -3.81 -3.71 19.11
CA GLU A 346 -4.01 -5.10 19.53
C GLU A 346 -3.28 -6.10 18.62
N ALA A 347 -3.32 -5.90 17.30
CA ALA A 347 -2.61 -6.75 16.34
C ALA A 347 -1.08 -6.71 16.55
N MET A 348 -0.57 -5.63 17.14
CA MET A 348 0.83 -5.44 17.49
C MET A 348 1.17 -5.89 18.91
N GLY A 349 0.23 -6.53 19.61
CA GLY A 349 0.44 -7.01 20.97
C GLY A 349 0.35 -5.91 22.02
N LEU A 350 -0.20 -4.73 21.73
CA LEU A 350 -0.45 -3.70 22.74
C LEU A 350 -1.85 -3.86 23.33
N THR A 351 -1.95 -3.67 24.64
CA THR A 351 -3.20 -3.75 25.40
C THR A 351 -3.43 -2.47 26.19
N PRO A 352 -4.63 -1.86 26.12
CA PRO A 352 -4.94 -0.66 26.86
C PRO A 352 -5.21 -0.98 28.34
N LYS A 353 -4.78 -0.09 29.22
CA LYS A 353 -5.10 -0.14 30.66
C LYS A 353 -5.42 1.25 31.16
N PHE A 354 -6.46 1.35 32.00
CA PHE A 354 -6.75 2.59 32.71
C PHE A 354 -5.62 2.91 33.69
N GLU A 355 -5.12 4.13 33.63
CA GLU A 355 -4.25 4.71 34.65
C GLU A 355 -5.10 5.36 35.73
N ARG A 356 -6.12 6.12 35.30
CA ARG A 356 -7.03 6.83 36.20
C ARG A 356 -8.39 7.00 35.57
N PHE A 357 -9.46 6.78 36.34
CA PHE A 357 -10.83 7.04 35.90
C PHE A 357 -11.67 7.54 37.06
N ILE A 358 -12.01 8.83 37.02
CA ILE A 358 -12.67 9.53 38.12
C ILE A 358 -13.88 10.33 37.64
N GLY A 359 -14.81 10.57 38.56
CA GLY A 359 -16.00 11.37 38.35
C GLY A 359 -16.05 12.57 39.29
N TYR A 360 -16.67 13.65 38.81
CA TYR A 360 -16.99 14.85 39.59
C TYR A 360 -18.49 15.14 39.51
N LEU A 361 -19.07 15.55 40.63
CA LEU A 361 -20.45 15.99 40.71
C LEU A 361 -20.54 17.48 40.98
N PRO A 362 -21.54 18.18 40.42
CA PRO A 362 -21.75 19.59 40.69
C PRO A 362 -21.92 19.90 42.17
N GLY A 363 -21.10 20.82 42.67
CA GLY A 363 -21.12 21.25 44.07
C GLY A 363 -20.46 20.28 45.06
N VAL A 364 -19.86 19.19 44.60
CA VAL A 364 -19.09 18.26 45.44
C VAL A 364 -17.61 18.44 45.15
N GLU A 365 -16.84 18.91 46.14
CA GLU A 365 -15.42 19.23 45.94
C GLU A 365 -14.57 18.00 45.61
N LYS A 366 -14.81 16.87 46.29
CA LYS A 366 -14.03 15.64 46.15
C LYS A 366 -14.51 14.83 44.93
N SER A 367 -13.56 14.40 44.10
CA SER A 367 -13.81 13.37 43.09
C SER A 367 -13.98 11.99 43.70
N PHE A 368 -14.50 11.07 42.92
CA PHE A 368 -14.63 9.66 43.27
C PHE A 368 -14.11 8.78 42.13
N ASP A 369 -13.57 7.62 42.49
CA ASP A 369 -13.13 6.63 41.50
C ASP A 369 -14.34 5.97 40.83
N VAL A 370 -14.18 5.68 39.55
CA VAL A 370 -15.21 5.12 38.68
C VAL A 370 -14.78 3.75 38.19
N GLU A 371 -15.66 2.77 38.39
CA GLU A 371 -15.42 1.37 38.01
C GLU A 371 -16.40 0.93 36.92
N LEU A 372 -15.89 0.22 35.91
CA LEU A 372 -16.74 -0.40 34.90
C LEU A 372 -17.39 -1.68 35.47
N ILE A 373 -18.72 -1.73 35.45
CA ILE A 373 -19.48 -2.92 35.86
C ILE A 373 -19.86 -3.77 34.64
N ALA A 374 -20.39 -3.13 33.60
CA ALA A 374 -20.75 -3.79 32.36
C ALA A 374 -20.77 -2.80 31.19
N ALA A 375 -20.42 -3.28 30.01
CA ALA A 375 -20.63 -2.59 28.74
C ALA A 375 -21.55 -3.46 27.88
N SER A 376 -22.49 -2.83 27.15
CA SER A 376 -23.43 -3.54 26.29
C SER A 376 -22.82 -3.86 24.94
N ASP A 377 -23.00 -5.08 24.42
CA ASP A 377 -22.55 -5.45 23.07
C ASP A 377 -23.56 -5.06 21.98
N GLY A 378 -24.80 -4.72 22.37
CA GLY A 378 -25.91 -4.45 21.44
C GLY A 378 -26.33 -2.98 21.36
N ALA A 379 -25.73 -2.10 22.18
CA ALA A 379 -25.98 -0.68 22.19
C ALA A 379 -24.76 0.06 22.76
N ASP A 380 -24.54 1.31 22.37
CA ASP A 380 -23.43 2.12 22.87
C ASP A 380 -23.72 2.65 24.29
N VAL A 381 -23.77 1.74 25.27
CA VAL A 381 -24.14 2.01 26.66
C VAL A 381 -23.26 1.18 27.59
N ALA A 382 -22.85 1.81 28.69
CA ALA A 382 -22.16 1.14 29.80
C ALA A 382 -22.73 1.56 31.15
N VAL A 383 -22.61 0.65 32.11
CA VAL A 383 -22.96 0.84 33.52
C VAL A 383 -21.67 0.92 34.32
N LEU A 384 -21.50 2.01 35.05
CA LEU A 384 -20.37 2.25 35.93
C LEU A 384 -20.83 2.30 37.38
N ARG A 385 -19.88 2.17 38.30
CA ARG A 385 -20.09 2.31 39.75
C ARG A 385 -19.17 3.40 40.32
N CYS A 386 -19.71 4.21 41.22
CA CYS A 386 -18.92 5.10 42.06
C CYS A 386 -18.37 4.29 43.25
N ALA A 387 -17.05 4.23 43.41
CA ALA A 387 -16.43 3.53 44.54
C ALA A 387 -16.85 4.14 45.89
N GLU A 388 -16.93 5.47 45.97
CA GLU A 388 -17.44 6.22 47.12
C GLU A 388 -18.62 7.08 46.68
N ALA A 389 -19.84 6.57 46.85
CA ALA A 389 -21.05 7.30 46.46
C ALA A 389 -21.26 8.55 47.36
N PRO A 390 -21.35 9.75 46.78
CA PRO A 390 -21.57 10.95 47.57
C PRO A 390 -22.99 10.98 48.16
N PRO A 391 -23.15 11.42 49.42
CA PRO A 391 -24.38 11.24 50.19
C PRO A 391 -25.59 12.03 49.67
N GLU A 392 -25.37 13.06 48.84
CA GLU A 392 -26.43 14.02 48.47
C GLU A 392 -27.05 13.78 47.09
N VAL A 393 -26.60 12.79 46.32
CA VAL A 393 -27.08 12.62 44.94
C VAL A 393 -28.43 11.92 44.91
N ARG A 394 -29.38 12.50 44.17
CA ARG A 394 -30.65 11.86 43.84
C ARG A 394 -30.53 11.19 42.47
N PRO A 395 -30.71 9.86 42.36
CA PRO A 395 -30.70 9.22 41.06
C PRO A 395 -31.83 9.74 40.17
N LEU A 396 -31.57 9.91 38.89
CA LEU A 396 -32.60 10.20 37.90
C LEU A 396 -33.54 9.01 37.76
N THR A 397 -34.81 9.30 37.45
CA THR A 397 -35.82 8.28 37.16
C THR A 397 -35.80 7.95 35.67
N THR A 398 -36.04 6.69 35.33
CA THR A 398 -36.17 6.27 33.93
C THR A 398 -37.60 6.50 33.45
N GLY A 399 -37.75 6.99 32.22
CA GLY A 399 -39.05 7.22 31.59
C GLY A 399 -39.75 5.91 31.29
N SER A 400 -41.02 5.82 31.68
CA SER A 400 -41.89 4.67 31.38
C SER A 400 -42.86 4.93 30.23
N ILE A 401 -43.02 6.19 29.85
CA ILE A 401 -43.93 6.63 28.79
C ILE A 401 -43.16 6.63 27.46
N PRO A 402 -43.72 6.03 26.38
CA PRO A 402 -43.12 6.08 25.06
C PRO A 402 -42.90 7.52 24.59
N THR A 403 -41.72 7.80 24.06
CA THR A 403 -41.39 9.07 23.44
C THR A 403 -41.98 9.13 22.03
N HIS A 404 -42.51 10.29 21.64
CA HIS A 404 -43.08 10.52 20.32
C HIS A 404 -42.38 11.69 19.60
N PRO A 405 -42.32 11.68 18.25
CA PRO A 405 -41.95 12.87 17.50
C PRO A 405 -42.81 14.08 17.88
N GLY A 406 -42.18 15.23 18.10
CA GLY A 406 -42.81 16.44 18.62
C GLY A 406 -42.68 16.64 20.13
N ASP A 407 -42.30 15.62 20.89
CA ASP A 407 -42.06 15.76 22.33
C ASP A 407 -40.86 16.67 22.60
N GLU A 408 -40.95 17.50 23.64
CA GLU A 408 -39.85 18.33 24.09
C GLU A 408 -38.87 17.55 24.96
N VAL A 409 -37.58 17.82 24.75
CA VAL A 409 -36.49 17.15 25.46
C VAL A 409 -35.47 18.14 25.99
N ILE A 410 -34.82 17.75 27.08
CA ILE A 410 -33.69 18.45 27.69
C ILE A 410 -32.49 17.53 27.63
N VAL A 411 -31.40 17.97 27.01
CA VAL A 411 -30.13 17.24 26.97
C VAL A 411 -29.18 17.89 27.96
N MET A 412 -28.52 17.10 28.81
CA MET A 412 -27.55 17.60 29.78
C MET A 412 -26.20 16.90 29.68
N GLY A 413 -25.12 17.65 29.87
CA GLY A 413 -23.77 17.11 29.95
C GLY A 413 -22.67 18.16 29.93
N TYR A 414 -21.44 17.75 29.63
CA TYR A 414 -20.27 18.62 29.60
C TYR A 414 -19.70 18.72 28.18
N PRO A 415 -20.43 19.34 27.23
CA PRO A 415 -19.92 19.52 25.88
C PRO A 415 -18.62 20.33 25.92
N THR A 416 -17.66 19.90 25.10
CA THR A 416 -16.25 20.31 25.01
C THR A 416 -15.43 20.15 26.30
N GLY A 417 -15.97 19.44 27.30
CA GLY A 417 -15.27 19.04 28.52
C GLY A 417 -14.70 20.23 29.31
N VAL A 418 -13.43 20.13 29.69
CA VAL A 418 -12.72 21.14 30.49
C VAL A 418 -12.70 22.51 29.79
N ARG A 419 -12.62 22.54 28.45
CA ARG A 419 -12.52 23.78 27.68
C ARG A 419 -13.76 24.66 27.83
N ALA A 420 -14.97 24.10 27.77
CA ALA A 420 -16.20 24.87 28.03
C ALA A 420 -16.33 25.32 29.48
N MET A 421 -15.81 24.56 30.44
CA MET A 421 -15.81 24.99 31.83
C MET A 421 -14.90 26.21 32.00
N LEU A 422 -13.65 26.14 31.52
CA LEU A 422 -12.71 27.27 31.57
C LEU A 422 -13.21 28.50 30.81
N ALA A 423 -13.82 28.33 29.64
CA ALA A 423 -14.34 29.46 28.85
C ALA A 423 -15.49 30.22 29.54
N ARG A 424 -16.19 29.57 30.49
CA ARG A 424 -17.30 30.17 31.26
C ARG A 424 -16.85 30.70 32.61
N THR A 425 -15.65 30.37 33.06
CA THR A 425 -15.10 30.88 34.31
C THR A 425 -14.65 32.33 34.16
N ASP A 426 -14.65 33.07 35.27
CA ASP A 426 -14.12 34.43 35.30
C ASP A 426 -12.61 34.46 34.99
N THR A 427 -12.14 35.63 34.55
CA THR A 427 -10.73 35.81 34.19
C THR A 427 -9.82 35.72 35.41
N LYS A 428 -10.34 36.01 36.62
CA LYS A 428 -9.58 35.93 37.87
C LYS A 428 -9.12 34.51 38.17
N PHE A 429 -10.02 33.54 38.07
CA PHE A 429 -9.66 32.12 38.23
C PHE A 429 -8.63 31.68 37.19
N LEU A 430 -8.76 32.12 35.93
CA LEU A 430 -7.80 31.78 34.88
C LEU A 430 -6.43 32.39 35.15
N ASP A 431 -6.38 33.62 35.67
CA ASP A 431 -5.14 34.28 36.08
C ASP A 431 -4.51 33.54 37.29
N GLU A 432 -5.31 33.13 38.27
CA GLU A 432 -4.85 32.35 39.44
C GLU A 432 -4.23 31.00 39.05
N ILE A 433 -4.88 30.22 38.19
CA ILE A 433 -4.33 28.94 37.70
C ILE A 433 -3.05 29.17 36.89
N ARG A 434 -3.01 30.23 36.06
CA ARG A 434 -1.83 30.57 35.25
C ARG A 434 -0.63 30.95 36.12
N GLU A 435 -0.85 31.73 37.18
CA GLU A 435 0.20 32.13 38.12
C GLU A 435 0.74 30.94 38.93
N GLN A 436 -0.11 29.95 39.23
CA GLN A 436 0.29 28.71 39.91
C GLN A 436 1.04 27.73 39.01
N GLY A 437 0.97 27.90 37.67
CA GLY A 437 1.58 26.98 36.71
C GLY A 437 0.84 25.64 36.57
N ASP A 438 -0.35 25.52 37.17
CA ASP A 438 -1.12 24.28 37.32
C ASP A 438 -2.14 24.09 36.19
N LEU A 439 -1.69 24.24 34.94
CA LEU A 439 -2.51 24.00 33.75
C LEU A 439 -2.57 22.51 33.34
N ASP A 440 -2.12 21.61 34.21
CA ASP A 440 -2.21 20.18 33.98
C ASP A 440 -3.67 19.71 33.94
N PHE A 441 -3.94 18.72 33.09
CA PHE A 441 -5.27 18.18 32.86
C PHE A 441 -5.99 17.77 34.16
N TRP A 442 -5.27 17.16 35.09
CA TRP A 442 -5.85 16.70 36.36
C TRP A 442 -6.08 17.86 37.33
N THR A 443 -5.08 18.72 37.49
CA THR A 443 -5.09 19.81 38.48
C THR A 443 -6.17 20.85 38.15
N VAL A 444 -6.32 21.22 36.87
CA VAL A 444 -7.32 22.21 36.44
C VAL A 444 -8.75 21.80 36.84
N VAL A 445 -9.11 20.53 36.65
CA VAL A 445 -10.45 20.04 37.00
C VAL A 445 -10.64 19.99 38.51
N GLU A 446 -9.61 19.65 39.26
CA GLU A 446 -9.65 19.71 40.72
C GLU A 446 -9.90 21.14 41.23
N HIS A 447 -9.26 22.16 40.65
CA HIS A 447 -9.52 23.56 40.98
C HIS A 447 -10.94 24.01 40.60
N LEU A 448 -11.44 23.59 39.42
CA LEU A 448 -12.82 23.84 39.01
C LEU A 448 -13.81 23.21 40.01
N SER A 449 -13.53 22.00 40.49
CA SER A 449 -14.35 21.30 41.48
C SER A 449 -14.39 22.05 42.81
N LYS A 450 -13.21 22.40 43.37
CA LYS A 450 -13.08 23.14 44.63
C LYS A 450 -13.75 24.52 44.59
N SER A 451 -13.80 25.13 43.42
CA SER A 451 -14.43 26.44 43.21
C SER A 451 -15.94 26.32 42.91
N GLY A 452 -16.49 25.11 42.86
CA GLY A 452 -17.91 24.87 42.55
C GLY A 452 -18.28 25.18 41.09
N LEU A 453 -17.30 25.17 40.18
CA LEU A 453 -17.46 25.58 38.77
C LEU A 453 -17.72 24.41 37.82
N ILE A 454 -17.72 23.17 38.31
CA ILE A 454 -18.16 22.00 37.55
C ILE A 454 -19.69 22.02 37.48
N THR A 455 -20.21 22.61 36.39
CA THR A 455 -21.65 22.70 36.13
C THR A 455 -21.98 22.23 34.71
N PRO A 456 -22.89 21.25 34.54
CA PRO A 456 -23.27 20.76 33.22
C PRO A 456 -24.03 21.84 32.45
N LEU A 457 -23.98 21.75 31.13
CA LEU A 457 -24.83 22.54 30.24
C LEU A 457 -26.13 21.77 29.99
N ALA A 458 -27.22 22.53 29.87
CA ALA A 458 -28.52 22.02 29.50
C ALA A 458 -28.97 22.70 28.22
N THR A 459 -29.39 21.91 27.23
CA THR A 459 -30.00 22.39 26.00
C THR A 459 -31.37 21.78 25.84
N ARG A 460 -32.25 22.47 25.12
CA ARG A 460 -33.62 22.01 24.86
C ARG A 460 -33.82 21.86 23.36
N GLY A 461 -34.63 20.88 23.01
CA GLY A 461 -35.05 20.62 21.65
C GLY A 461 -36.34 19.84 21.61
N ILE A 462 -36.65 19.32 20.42
CA ILE A 462 -37.81 18.54 20.08
C ILE A 462 -37.33 17.23 19.46
N VAL A 463 -38.05 16.15 19.75
CA VAL A 463 -37.83 14.85 19.12
C VAL A 463 -38.29 14.91 17.66
N GLY A 464 -37.37 14.68 16.72
CA GLY A 464 -37.68 14.56 15.30
C GLY A 464 -38.13 13.16 14.91
N GLN A 465 -37.50 12.13 15.47
CA GLN A 465 -37.78 10.73 15.12
C GLN A 465 -37.49 9.80 16.29
N VAL A 466 -38.27 8.71 16.38
CA VAL A 466 -38.05 7.63 17.35
C VAL A 466 -38.05 6.30 16.60
N THR A 467 -37.03 5.49 16.82
CA THR A 467 -36.91 4.10 16.35
C THR A 467 -36.60 3.19 17.56
N PRO A 468 -36.63 1.85 17.40
CA PRO A 468 -36.22 0.95 18.47
C PRO A 468 -34.78 1.15 18.96
N ASP A 469 -33.91 1.71 18.11
CA ASP A 469 -32.47 1.83 18.36
C ASP A 469 -31.99 3.28 18.54
N ALA A 470 -32.81 4.28 18.21
CA ALA A 470 -32.42 5.69 18.27
C ALA A 470 -33.58 6.62 18.61
N VAL A 471 -33.28 7.65 19.41
CA VAL A 471 -34.09 8.87 19.55
C VAL A 471 -33.32 10.01 18.90
N VAL A 472 -33.91 10.64 17.90
CA VAL A 472 -33.32 11.77 17.17
C VAL A 472 -33.99 13.06 17.63
N TYR A 473 -33.20 14.07 18.00
CA TYR A 473 -33.68 15.35 18.49
C TYR A 473 -32.79 16.51 18.03
N ASP A 474 -33.33 17.73 18.02
CA ASP A 474 -32.60 18.95 17.59
C ASP A 474 -31.97 19.74 18.75
N ALA A 475 -31.97 19.19 19.97
CA ALA A 475 -31.34 19.83 21.11
C ALA A 475 -29.82 19.88 20.92
N ASP A 476 -29.24 21.09 20.88
CA ASP A 476 -27.81 21.32 20.66
C ASP A 476 -26.90 20.52 21.61
N THR A 477 -25.91 19.81 21.08
CA THR A 477 -24.82 19.21 21.87
C THR A 477 -23.54 19.13 21.04
N THR A 478 -22.43 18.74 21.65
CA THR A 478 -21.18 18.43 20.94
C THR A 478 -20.35 17.40 21.72
N HIS A 479 -19.17 17.04 21.22
CA HIS A 479 -18.23 16.11 21.85
C HIS A 479 -18.04 16.47 23.33
N GLY A 480 -17.99 15.49 24.23
CA GLY A 480 -18.01 15.70 25.68
C GLY A 480 -19.41 15.69 26.30
N GLY A 481 -20.46 15.96 25.52
CA GLY A 481 -21.86 15.74 25.91
C GLY A 481 -22.30 14.27 25.81
N SER A 482 -21.50 13.40 25.18
CA SER A 482 -21.76 11.96 25.07
C SER A 482 -21.82 11.31 26.45
N GLY A 483 -22.81 10.44 26.63
CA GLY A 483 -23.15 9.76 27.86
C GLY A 483 -24.11 10.55 28.77
N GLY A 484 -24.42 11.79 28.40
CA GLY A 484 -25.39 12.63 29.10
C GLY A 484 -26.84 12.17 28.92
N PRO A 485 -27.74 12.43 29.89
CA PRO A 485 -29.12 12.02 29.77
C PRO A 485 -29.91 12.95 28.84
N VAL A 486 -30.84 12.36 28.12
CA VAL A 486 -31.93 13.05 27.43
C VAL A 486 -33.17 12.89 28.29
N LEU A 487 -33.70 14.00 28.80
CA LEU A 487 -34.84 14.03 29.70
C LEU A 487 -36.09 14.53 29.00
N ASN A 488 -37.24 14.01 29.41
CA ASN A 488 -38.51 14.68 29.11
C ASN A 488 -38.76 15.85 30.08
N MET A 489 -39.85 16.58 29.87
CA MET A 489 -40.23 17.73 30.71
C MET A 489 -40.67 17.35 32.14
N ARG A 490 -40.71 16.07 32.50
CA ARG A 490 -40.89 15.57 33.88
C ARG A 490 -39.57 15.26 34.58
N GLY A 491 -38.43 15.36 33.88
CA GLY A 491 -37.11 15.00 34.40
C GLY A 491 -36.79 13.51 34.34
N GLU A 492 -37.56 12.73 33.59
CA GLU A 492 -37.32 11.30 33.42
C GLU A 492 -36.40 11.05 32.21
N VAL A 493 -35.45 10.14 32.35
CA VAL A 493 -34.50 9.76 31.30
C VAL A 493 -35.20 8.94 30.22
N ILE A 494 -35.22 9.45 28.99
CA ILE A 494 -35.81 8.78 27.83
C ILE A 494 -34.75 8.22 26.87
N ALA A 495 -33.53 8.75 26.89
CA ALA A 495 -32.40 8.28 26.10
C ALA A 495 -31.06 8.73 26.71
N VAL A 496 -29.95 8.19 26.20
CA VAL A 496 -28.58 8.61 26.52
C VAL A 496 -27.95 9.21 25.28
N ASN A 497 -27.56 10.46 25.35
CA ASN A 497 -26.95 11.20 24.24
C ASN A 497 -25.67 10.51 23.79
N MET A 498 -25.56 10.19 22.50
CA MET A 498 -24.47 9.35 21.96
C MET A 498 -23.61 10.11 20.96
N ALA A 499 -24.22 10.52 19.84
CA ALA A 499 -23.50 11.04 18.68
C ALA A 499 -24.19 12.27 18.10
N ILE A 500 -23.36 13.12 17.49
CA ILE A 500 -23.79 14.27 16.69
C ILE A 500 -23.77 13.80 15.23
N LEU A 501 -24.77 14.19 14.45
CA LEU A 501 -24.72 14.09 13.00
C LEU A 501 -24.56 15.51 12.42
N PRO A 502 -23.31 15.99 12.21
CA PRO A 502 -23.08 17.36 11.75
C PRO A 502 -23.72 17.65 10.38
N GLU A 503 -23.80 16.61 9.53
CA GLU A 503 -24.34 16.68 8.18
C GLU A 503 -25.87 16.85 8.15
N PHE A 504 -26.56 16.56 9.26
CA PHE A 504 -28.03 16.67 9.40
C PHE A 504 -28.44 17.83 10.31
N GLY A 505 -27.91 19.03 10.04
CA GLY A 505 -28.52 20.32 10.43
C GLY A 505 -28.90 20.46 11.91
N GLY A 506 -28.08 19.96 12.84
CA GLY A 506 -28.34 20.05 14.28
C GLY A 506 -29.11 18.86 14.88
N SER A 507 -29.31 17.77 14.14
CA SER A 507 -29.88 16.54 14.67
C SER A 507 -28.84 15.74 15.46
N ASN A 508 -29.20 15.40 16.70
CA ASN A 508 -28.41 14.58 17.62
C ASN A 508 -29.13 13.26 17.88
N ILE A 509 -28.36 12.23 18.16
CA ILE A 509 -28.86 10.86 18.39
C ILE A 509 -28.58 10.44 19.83
N GLY A 510 -29.62 9.94 20.49
CA GLY A 510 -29.52 9.24 21.76
C GLY A 510 -29.94 7.78 21.67
N VAL A 511 -29.31 6.92 22.47
CA VAL A 511 -29.71 5.53 22.66
C VAL A 511 -30.97 5.48 23.52
N PRO A 512 -32.09 4.88 23.06
CA PRO A 512 -33.34 4.85 23.81
C PRO A 512 -33.23 4.14 25.17
N ILE A 513 -33.96 4.62 26.18
CA ILE A 513 -33.96 4.02 27.53
C ILE A 513 -34.33 2.53 27.52
N ALA A 514 -35.16 2.10 26.57
CA ALA A 514 -35.51 0.69 26.39
C ALA A 514 -34.32 -0.23 26.12
N ARG A 515 -33.25 0.27 25.47
CA ARG A 515 -32.00 -0.48 25.23
C ARG A 515 -31.09 -0.52 26.47
N ILE A 516 -31.29 0.43 27.38
CA ILE A 516 -30.46 0.61 28.58
C ILE A 516 -30.98 -0.23 29.75
N LEU A 517 -32.31 -0.35 29.90
CA LEU A 517 -32.94 -1.06 31.01
C LEU A 517 -32.46 -2.52 31.18
N PRO A 518 -32.28 -3.35 30.13
CA PRO A 518 -31.79 -4.72 30.29
C PRO A 518 -30.39 -4.76 30.90
N VAL A 519 -29.49 -3.90 30.42
CA VAL A 519 -28.09 -3.82 30.87
C VAL A 519 -28.04 -3.34 32.32
N LEU A 520 -28.80 -2.28 32.64
CA LEU A 520 -28.90 -1.76 33.99
C LEU A 520 -29.43 -2.81 34.98
N ASN A 521 -30.50 -3.53 34.62
CA ASN A 521 -31.08 -4.55 35.50
C ASN A 521 -30.10 -5.70 35.73
N GLN A 522 -29.43 -6.18 34.68
CA GLN A 522 -28.41 -7.22 34.79
C GLN A 522 -27.24 -6.78 35.68
N SER A 523 -26.74 -5.55 35.51
CA SER A 523 -25.68 -5.00 36.36
C SER A 523 -26.10 -4.87 37.83
N LEU A 524 -27.35 -4.46 38.09
CA LEU A 524 -27.89 -4.38 39.45
C LEU A 524 -28.02 -5.76 40.11
N GLU A 525 -28.33 -6.80 39.35
CA GLU A 525 -28.34 -8.18 39.86
C GLU A 525 -26.93 -8.69 40.18
N LEU A 526 -25.96 -8.43 39.30
CA LEU A 526 -24.56 -8.78 39.52
C LEU A 526 -24.02 -8.16 40.81
N ILE A 527 -24.32 -6.88 41.05
CA ILE A 527 -23.87 -6.18 42.26
C ILE A 527 -24.53 -6.73 43.53
N LYS A 528 -25.81 -7.16 43.47
CA LYS A 528 -26.47 -7.79 44.62
C LYS A 528 -25.92 -9.17 44.96
N SER A 529 -25.27 -9.83 44.01
CA SER A 529 -24.71 -11.17 44.18
C SER A 529 -23.27 -11.20 44.71
N GLN A 530 -22.61 -10.03 44.75
CA GLN A 530 -21.31 -9.79 45.38
C GLN A 530 -21.51 -9.29 46.80
#